data_AF-A0A2V6ZGU9-F1
#
_entry.id   AF-A0A2V6ZGU9-F1
#
_cell.length_a   1.000
_cell.length_b   1.000
_cell.length_c   1.000
_cell.angle_alpha   90.00
_cell.angle_beta   90.00
_cell.angle_gamma   90.00
#
_symmetry.space_group_name_H-M   'P 1'
#
loop_
_entity.id
_entity.type
_entity.pdbx_description
1 polymer ?
#
loop_
_entity_poly.entity_id
_entity_poly.type
_entity_poly.pdbx_seq_one_letter_code
_entity_poly.pdbx_strand_id
1 'polypeptide(L)'
;MMQPSGFRPEIPDLFYQNNIKGWGPPLCEKRPDLTMAMVHDFLTSMYTKRADFVFTVSRDFVRSIQTPLLIAPDDVPAHPYKVAMEVASLAPNAEMTIYPWKDSPEHIDEVVEHARRFLKAHEPVTA
;
A
#
# COMPACT_ATOMS: atom_id res chain seq x y z
N MET A 1 9.92 3.35 4.05
CA MET A 1 8.81 4.29 3.75
C MET A 1 7.74 3.53 2.99
N MET A 2 6.46 3.71 3.31
CA MET A 2 5.35 3.08 2.59
C MET A 2 4.20 4.04 2.37
N GLN A 3 3.56 3.91 1.20
CA GLN A 3 2.25 4.50 0.88
C GLN A 3 1.23 3.35 0.86
N PRO A 4 0.45 3.11 1.93
CA PRO A 4 -0.40 1.94 2.00
C PRO A 4 -1.35 1.82 0.81
N SER A 5 -1.31 0.69 0.11
CA SER A 5 -2.28 0.36 -0.92
C SER A 5 -3.50 -0.29 -0.26
N GLY A 6 -4.68 0.26 -0.50
CA GLY A 6 -5.85 -0.17 0.25
C GLY A 6 -7.18 0.11 -0.40
N PHE A 7 -8.21 -0.45 0.21
CA PHE A 7 -9.59 -0.37 -0.23
C PHE A 7 -10.14 1.05 -0.12
N ARG A 8 -10.84 1.47 -1.18
CA ARG A 8 -11.57 2.74 -1.25
C ARG A 8 -13.06 2.41 -1.47
N PRO A 9 -13.94 2.64 -0.49
CA PRO A 9 -15.37 2.32 -0.62
C PRO A 9 -16.05 2.99 -1.81
N GLU A 10 -15.58 4.17 -2.21
CA GLU A 10 -16.11 4.93 -3.33
C GLU A 10 -15.77 4.30 -4.70
N ILE A 11 -14.73 3.46 -4.76
CA ILE A 11 -14.26 2.80 -5.99
C ILE A 11 -13.82 1.35 -5.66
N PRO A 12 -14.75 0.49 -5.23
CA PRO A 12 -14.44 -0.77 -4.54
C PRO A 12 -13.78 -1.84 -5.43
N ASP A 13 -13.93 -1.73 -6.75
CA ASP A 13 -13.39 -2.66 -7.73
C ASP A 13 -12.13 -2.14 -8.47
N LEU A 14 -11.60 -0.98 -8.05
CA LEU A 14 -10.48 -0.29 -8.71
C LEU A 14 -9.32 -1.24 -9.07
N PHE A 15 -8.86 -2.03 -8.11
CA PHE A 15 -7.73 -2.92 -8.32
C PHE A 15 -8.08 -4.08 -9.26
N TYR A 16 -9.28 -4.64 -9.14
CA TYR A 16 -9.74 -5.68 -10.07
C TYR A 16 -9.75 -5.14 -11.51
N GLN A 17 -10.38 -3.98 -11.73
CA GLN A 17 -10.49 -3.36 -13.04
C GLN A 17 -9.12 -2.98 -13.62
N ASN A 18 -8.24 -2.40 -12.81
CA ASN A 18 -6.89 -2.02 -13.25
C ASN A 18 -6.08 -3.24 -13.70
N ASN A 19 -6.17 -4.36 -12.99
CA ASN A 19 -5.41 -5.57 -13.35
C ASN A 19 -6.01 -6.31 -14.56
N ILE A 20 -7.35 -6.34 -14.70
CA ILE A 20 -8.01 -6.85 -15.91
C ILE A 20 -7.64 -5.99 -17.13
N LYS A 21 -7.65 -4.65 -17.00
CA LYS A 21 -7.25 -3.76 -18.09
C LYS A 21 -5.75 -3.84 -18.40
N GLY A 22 -4.92 -4.02 -17.36
CA GLY A 22 -3.47 -3.92 -17.46
C GLY A 22 -2.80 -5.18 -17.99
N TRP A 23 -3.11 -6.35 -17.43
CA TRP A 23 -2.35 -7.57 -17.73
C TRP A 23 -3.17 -8.85 -17.85
N GLY A 24 -4.37 -8.95 -17.27
CA GLY A 24 -5.13 -10.21 -17.19
C GLY A 24 -5.31 -10.92 -18.54
N PRO A 25 -6.02 -10.32 -19.51
CA PRO A 25 -6.20 -10.88 -20.84
C PRO A 25 -4.88 -11.04 -21.62
N PRO A 26 -3.99 -10.03 -21.70
CA PRO A 26 -2.71 -10.18 -22.40
C PRO A 26 -1.83 -11.31 -21.86
N LEU A 27 -1.93 -11.65 -20.57
CA LEU A 27 -1.20 -12.76 -19.99
C LEU A 27 -1.77 -14.10 -20.48
N CYS A 28 -3.09 -14.27 -20.48
CA CYS A 28 -3.74 -15.49 -20.95
C CYS A 28 -3.48 -15.75 -22.45
N GLU A 29 -3.40 -14.69 -23.27
CA GLU A 29 -3.02 -14.80 -24.69
C GLU A 29 -1.61 -15.37 -24.88
N LYS A 30 -0.67 -15.01 -23.99
CA LYS A 30 0.74 -15.45 -24.05
C LYS A 30 1.00 -16.78 -23.34
N ARG A 31 0.10 -17.19 -22.45
CA ARG A 31 0.24 -18.35 -21.58
C ARG A 31 -1.03 -19.19 -21.64
N PRO A 32 -1.13 -20.14 -22.61
CA PRO A 32 -2.31 -20.98 -22.80
C PRO A 32 -2.68 -21.86 -21.60
N ASP A 33 -1.74 -22.07 -20.67
CA ASP A 33 -1.97 -22.77 -19.40
C ASP A 33 -2.72 -21.92 -18.36
N LEU A 34 -2.86 -20.61 -18.60
CA LEU A 34 -3.60 -19.68 -17.75
C LEU A 34 -4.95 -19.35 -18.39
N THR A 35 -5.99 -19.31 -17.57
CA THR A 35 -7.35 -18.95 -18.02
C THR A 35 -7.82 -17.66 -17.35
N MET A 36 -8.78 -16.97 -17.98
CA MET A 36 -9.41 -15.80 -17.36
C MET A 36 -10.14 -16.13 -16.06
N ALA A 37 -10.58 -17.39 -15.87
CA ALA A 37 -11.13 -17.85 -14.59
C ALA A 37 -10.06 -17.84 -13.48
N MET A 38 -8.84 -18.32 -13.78
CA MET A 38 -7.73 -18.27 -12.81
C MET A 38 -7.34 -16.83 -12.46
N VAL A 39 -7.32 -15.93 -13.45
CA VAL A 39 -7.07 -14.49 -13.23
C VAL A 39 -8.18 -13.89 -12.35
N HIS A 40 -9.44 -14.18 -12.64
CA HIS A 40 -10.58 -13.73 -11.85
C HIS A 40 -10.48 -14.19 -10.39
N ASP A 41 -10.21 -15.48 -10.16
CA ASP A 41 -10.08 -16.04 -8.82
C ASP A 41 -8.93 -15.41 -8.04
N PHE A 42 -7.79 -15.21 -8.71
CA PHE A 42 -6.62 -14.54 -8.13
C PHE A 42 -6.96 -13.10 -7.71
N LEU A 43 -7.51 -12.30 -8.62
CA LEU A 43 -7.83 -10.89 -8.34
C LEU A 43 -8.94 -10.76 -7.30
N THR A 44 -9.93 -11.65 -7.32
CA THR A 44 -11.01 -11.67 -6.32
C THR A 44 -10.49 -12.04 -4.94
N SER A 45 -9.58 -13.03 -4.87
CA SER A 45 -8.92 -13.39 -3.62
C SER A 45 -8.08 -12.25 -3.06
N MET A 46 -7.40 -11.50 -3.93
CA MET A 46 -6.49 -10.42 -3.52
C MET A 46 -7.22 -9.12 -3.17
N TYR A 47 -8.23 -8.73 -3.95
CA TYR A 47 -8.76 -7.36 -3.92
C TYR A 47 -10.23 -7.22 -3.53
N THR A 48 -11.02 -8.29 -3.50
CA THR A 48 -12.46 -8.18 -3.17
C THR A 48 -12.88 -8.93 -1.92
N LYS A 49 -12.38 -10.15 -1.68
CA LYS A 49 -12.82 -10.95 -0.50
C LYS A 49 -12.44 -10.34 0.86
N ARG A 50 -11.45 -9.45 0.91
CA ARG A 50 -10.96 -8.78 2.14
C ARG A 50 -10.80 -7.27 1.95
N ALA A 51 -11.77 -6.67 1.26
CA ALA A 51 -11.70 -5.30 0.79
C ALA A 51 -12.28 -4.31 1.81
N ASP A 52 -11.53 -4.04 2.88
CA ASP A 52 -11.95 -3.11 3.95
C ASP A 52 -10.79 -2.29 4.56
N PHE A 53 -9.55 -2.56 4.14
CA PHE A 53 -8.32 -1.99 4.68
C PHE A 53 -7.18 -2.10 3.65
N VAL A 54 -5.92 -2.32 4.06
CA VAL A 54 -4.87 -2.83 3.16
C VAL A 54 -5.14 -4.29 2.81
N PHE A 55 -4.86 -4.69 1.57
CA PHE A 55 -5.34 -5.98 1.05
C PHE A 55 -4.64 -7.22 1.62
N THR A 56 -3.40 -7.07 2.09
CA THR A 56 -2.52 -8.21 2.37
C THR A 56 -2.45 -8.59 3.85
N VAL A 57 -2.82 -7.69 4.76
CA VAL A 57 -2.68 -7.88 6.21
C VAL A 57 -3.88 -7.34 6.98
N SER A 58 -4.18 -7.93 8.13
CA SER A 58 -5.25 -7.46 9.01
C SER A 58 -4.78 -6.30 9.89
N ARG A 59 -5.73 -5.59 10.50
CA ARG A 59 -5.44 -4.58 11.53
C ARG A 59 -4.68 -5.16 12.72
N ASP A 60 -5.02 -6.38 13.16
CA ASP A 60 -4.30 -7.07 14.23
C ASP A 60 -2.86 -7.40 13.86
N PHE A 61 -2.63 -7.78 12.60
CA PHE A 61 -1.27 -7.95 12.10
C PHE A 61 -0.50 -6.62 12.19
N VAL A 62 -1.09 -5.50 11.72
CA VAL A 62 -0.45 -4.18 11.81
C VAL A 62 -0.13 -3.80 13.26
N ARG A 63 -1.03 -4.05 14.21
CA ARG A 63 -0.78 -3.82 15.66
C ARG A 63 0.38 -4.65 16.20
N SER A 64 0.62 -5.84 15.63
CA SER A 64 1.70 -6.72 16.06
C SER A 64 3.07 -6.31 15.50
N ILE A 65 3.13 -5.49 14.45
CA ILE A 65 4.39 -5.10 13.80
C ILE A 65 5.25 -4.27 14.77
N GLN A 66 6.38 -4.84 15.17
CA GLN A 66 7.38 -4.13 15.99
C GLN A 66 8.39 -3.36 15.14
N THR A 67 8.57 -3.73 13.88
CA THR A 67 9.45 -3.02 12.94
C THR A 67 8.95 -1.59 12.77
N PRO A 68 9.80 -0.57 12.99
CA PRO A 68 9.43 0.83 12.76
C PRO A 68 8.92 1.04 11.33
N LEU A 69 7.84 1.80 11.19
CA LEU A 69 7.24 2.10 9.89
C LEU A 69 7.24 3.62 9.64
N LEU A 70 7.82 4.06 8.53
CA LEU A 70 7.63 5.42 8.03
C LEU A 70 6.49 5.43 7.01
N ILE A 71 5.34 5.97 7.42
CA ILE A 71 4.14 6.09 6.59
C ILE A 71 4.20 7.43 5.85
N ALA A 72 4.06 7.39 4.53
CA ALA A 72 3.93 8.57 3.68
C ALA A 72 2.50 8.63 3.12
N PRO A 73 1.58 9.37 3.75
CA PRO A 73 0.19 9.43 3.30
C PRO A 73 0.08 9.94 1.86
N ASP A 74 -0.92 9.45 1.15
CA ASP A 74 -1.32 9.92 -0.17
C ASP A 74 -2.84 10.01 -0.21
N ASP A 75 -3.41 10.57 -1.27
CA ASP A 75 -4.85 10.47 -1.51
C ASP A 75 -5.18 10.25 -2.98
N VAL A 76 -4.53 9.25 -3.58
CA VAL A 76 -4.89 8.75 -4.91
C VAL A 76 -5.81 7.54 -4.80
N PRO A 77 -6.59 7.20 -5.83
CA PRO A 77 -7.56 6.10 -5.77
C PRO A 77 -7.03 4.79 -5.16
N ALA A 78 -5.81 4.38 -5.53
CA ALA A 78 -5.16 3.15 -5.05
C ALA A 78 -4.49 3.26 -3.66
N HIS A 79 -4.27 4.48 -3.16
CA HIS A 79 -3.62 4.76 -1.88
C HIS A 79 -4.45 5.78 -1.10
N PRO A 80 -5.57 5.37 -0.48
CA PRO A 80 -6.48 6.29 0.20
C PRO A 80 -5.87 6.84 1.48
N TYR A 81 -6.02 8.14 1.71
CA TYR A 81 -5.49 8.82 2.90
C TYR A 81 -5.97 8.16 4.21
N LYS A 82 -7.26 7.84 4.28
CA LYS A 82 -7.87 7.19 5.45
C LYS A 82 -7.18 5.88 5.82
N VAL A 83 -6.81 5.07 4.82
CA VAL A 83 -6.10 3.80 5.05
C VAL A 83 -4.69 4.06 5.58
N ALA A 84 -4.00 5.08 5.05
CA ALA A 84 -2.68 5.47 5.54
C ALA A 84 -2.71 5.90 7.01
N MET A 85 -3.69 6.73 7.38
CA MET A 85 -3.90 7.18 8.75
C MET A 85 -4.24 6.01 9.68
N GLU A 86 -5.07 5.08 9.22
CA GLU A 86 -5.42 3.90 10.01
C GLU A 86 -4.19 3.02 10.26
N VAL A 87 -3.36 2.74 9.24
CA VAL A 87 -2.08 2.02 9.42
C VAL A 87 -1.19 2.72 10.43
N ALA A 88 -1.01 4.04 10.30
CA ALA A 88 -0.18 4.83 11.21
C ALA A 88 -0.70 4.80 12.66
N SER A 89 -2.02 4.77 12.85
CA SER A 89 -2.63 4.68 14.18
C SER A 89 -2.51 3.30 14.83
N LEU A 90 -2.38 2.24 14.02
CA LEU A 90 -2.36 0.86 14.49
C LEU A 90 -0.96 0.36 14.79
N ALA A 91 0.03 0.75 13.99
CA ALA A 91 1.40 0.30 14.15
C ALA A 91 2.07 1.02 15.34
N PRO A 92 2.61 0.29 16.33
CA PRO A 92 3.08 0.87 17.59
C PRO A 92 4.30 1.79 17.43
N ASN A 93 5.13 1.55 16.41
CA ASN A 93 6.37 2.30 16.16
C ASN A 93 6.29 3.05 14.82
N ALA A 94 5.14 3.65 14.51
CA ALA A 94 4.94 4.39 13.28
C ALA A 94 5.40 5.85 13.39
N GLU A 95 6.09 6.32 12.36
CA GLU A 95 6.27 7.73 12.06
C GLU A 95 5.49 8.07 10.80
N MET A 96 5.05 9.32 10.68
CA MET A 96 4.33 9.81 9.51
C MET A 96 5.04 11.03 8.93
N THR A 97 5.19 11.05 7.60
CA THR A 97 5.67 12.24 6.90
C THR A 97 4.62 13.35 6.92
N ILE A 98 4.99 14.54 6.47
CA ILE A 98 3.99 15.57 6.11
C ILE A 98 3.03 15.06 5.03
N TYR A 99 1.86 15.67 4.96
CA TYR A 99 0.89 15.50 3.88
C TYR A 99 0.24 16.85 3.54
N PRO A 100 0.10 17.20 2.25
CA PRO A 100 0.69 16.53 1.09
C PRO A 100 2.23 16.60 1.10
N TRP A 101 2.88 15.62 0.46
CA TRP A 101 4.36 15.58 0.37
C TRP A 101 4.91 15.59 -1.06
N LYS A 102 4.03 15.51 -2.07
CA LYS A 102 4.39 15.48 -3.51
C LYS A 102 3.88 16.70 -4.28
N ASP A 103 3.35 17.69 -3.58
CA ASP A 103 2.77 18.90 -4.16
C ASP A 103 3.81 19.96 -4.51
N SER A 104 5.00 19.90 -3.90
CA SER A 104 6.12 20.81 -4.19
C SER A 104 7.49 20.12 -4.06
N PRO A 105 8.53 20.63 -4.75
CA PRO A 105 9.92 20.17 -4.53
C PRO A 105 10.36 20.31 -3.07
N GLU A 106 9.96 21.38 -2.38
CA GLU A 106 10.34 21.64 -1.00
C GLU A 106 9.77 20.60 -0.03
N HIS A 107 8.51 20.19 -0.22
CA HIS A 107 7.91 19.13 0.58
C HIS A 107 8.54 17.75 0.28
N ILE A 108 8.89 17.49 -0.99
CA ILE A 108 9.63 16.28 -1.36
C ILE A 108 10.97 16.24 -0.63
N ASP A 109 11.72 17.34 -0.66
CA ASP A 109 13.02 17.45 0.01
C ASP A 109 12.89 17.25 1.53
N GLU A 110 11.86 17.83 2.16
CA GLU A 110 11.57 17.63 3.59
C GLU A 110 11.34 16.15 3.91
N VAL A 111 10.52 15.47 3.11
CA VAL A 111 10.22 14.04 3.29
C VAL A 111 11.42 13.15 2.99
N VAL A 112 12.26 13.51 2.01
CA VAL A 112 13.54 12.82 1.76
C VAL A 112 14.45 12.94 2.98
N GLU A 113 14.59 14.12 3.57
CA GLU A 113 15.39 14.31 4.78
C GLU A 113 14.81 13.55 5.99
N HIS A 114 13.48 13.50 6.13
CA HIS A 114 12.83 12.66 7.14
C HIS A 114 13.14 11.18 6.92
N ALA A 115 13.04 10.69 5.69
CA ALA A 115 13.37 9.31 5.35
C ALA A 115 14.81 8.96 5.71
N ARG A 116 15.77 9.87 5.43
CA ARG A 116 17.18 9.69 5.79
C ARG A 116 17.36 9.59 7.31
N ARG A 117 16.76 10.49 8.08
CA ARG A 117 16.82 10.46 9.55
C ARG A 117 16.23 9.17 10.11
N PHE A 118 15.06 8.77 9.61
CA PHE A 118 14.37 7.54 10.02
C PHE A 118 15.24 6.30 9.76
N LEU A 119 15.78 6.17 8.54
CA LEU A 119 16.63 5.03 8.19
C LEU A 119 17.90 4.97 9.06
N LYS A 120 18.54 6.12 9.30
CA LYS A 120 19.73 6.21 10.15
C LYS A 120 19.46 5.87 11.63
N ALA A 121 18.29 6.25 12.14
CA ALA A 121 17.88 5.94 13.51
C ALA A 121 17.57 4.45 13.73
N HIS A 122 17.28 3.71 12.64
CA HIS A 122 16.89 2.30 12.66
C HIS A 122 17.86 1.41 11.88
N GLU A 123 19.14 1.77 11.84
CA GLU A 123 20.19 0.92 11.29
C GLU A 123 20.26 -0.42 12.06
N PRO A 124 20.52 -1.55 11.37
CA PRO A 124 20.75 -2.82 12.05
C PRO A 124 21.88 -2.67 13.07
N VAL A 125 21.67 -3.16 14.29
CA VAL A 125 22.76 -3.28 15.25
C VAL A 125 23.73 -4.33 14.71
N THR A 126 24.94 -3.92 14.35
CA THR A 126 26.00 -4.85 13.97
C THR A 126 26.30 -5.75 15.17
N ALA A 127 26.20 -7.07 14.97
CA ALA A 127 26.51 -8.07 15.98
C ALA A 127 28.01 -8.14 16.30
#